data_AF-A0A372QCG0-F1
#
_entry.id   AF-A0A372QCG0-F1
#
_cell.length_a   1.000
_cell.length_b   1.000
_cell.length_c   1.000
_cell.angle_alpha   90.00
_cell.angle_beta   90.00
_cell.angle_gamma   90.00
#
_symmetry.space_group_name_H-M   'P 1'
#
loop_
_entity.id
_entity.type
_entity.pdbx_description
1 polymer ?
#
loop_
_entity_poly.entity_id
_entity_poly.type
_entity_poly.pdbx_seq_one_letter_code
_entity_poly.pdbx_strand_id
1 'polypeptide(L)'
;MPPKEADLIKPNEVLSAILLSRGQREERLRKKAVELSKDPDVFITITEKDRLDSITFWDRMETDSRMCGWAEELEEDPKEYMDMKVWERLIGEEIICHRLENDEVTSSWLDTDEKWKKTVSILQENGMLW
;
A
#
# COMPACT_ATOMS: atom_id res chain seq x y z
N MET A 1 37.56 4.59 20.86
CA MET A 1 36.16 4.15 20.73
C MET A 1 36.06 3.34 19.44
N PRO A 2 35.54 2.11 19.46
CA PRO A 2 35.19 1.47 18.20
C PRO A 2 33.94 2.14 17.62
N PRO A 3 33.73 2.12 16.30
CA PRO A 3 32.44 2.49 15.73
C PRO A 3 31.38 1.55 16.32
N LYS A 4 30.24 2.09 16.75
CA LYS A 4 29.06 1.26 17.03
C LYS A 4 28.74 0.49 15.75
N GLU A 5 28.73 -0.84 15.82
CA GLU A 5 28.12 -1.68 14.80
C GLU A 5 26.71 -1.14 14.57
N ALA A 6 26.50 -0.50 13.42
CA ALA A 6 25.16 -0.42 12.87
C ALA A 6 24.80 -1.86 12.54
N ASP A 7 23.80 -2.41 13.23
CA ASP A 7 23.28 -3.75 12.98
C ASP A 7 22.90 -3.86 11.50
N LEU A 8 23.81 -4.42 10.70
CA LEU A 8 23.58 -4.78 9.31
C LEU A 8 22.59 -5.94 9.34
N ILE A 9 21.30 -5.62 9.20
CA ILE A 9 20.24 -6.63 9.03
C ILE A 9 20.66 -7.55 7.89
N LYS A 10 20.75 -8.84 8.16
CA LYS A 10 21.22 -9.81 7.17
C LYS A 10 20.15 -9.96 6.08
N PRO A 11 20.51 -10.17 4.80
CA PRO A 11 19.55 -10.35 3.70
C PRO A 11 18.49 -11.43 3.98
N ASN A 12 18.87 -12.50 4.69
CA ASN A 12 17.98 -13.59 5.06
C ASN A 12 16.91 -13.19 6.10
N GLU A 13 17.23 -12.22 6.97
CA GLU A 13 16.29 -11.67 7.95
C GLU A 13 15.28 -10.72 7.27
N VAL A 14 15.73 -9.93 6.29
CA VAL A 14 14.87 -9.07 5.47
C VAL A 14 13.84 -9.90 4.69
N LEU A 15 14.30 -10.93 3.97
CA LEU A 15 13.42 -11.84 3.23
C LEU A 15 12.42 -12.55 4.15
N SER A 16 12.86 -12.98 5.34
CA SER A 16 11.98 -13.62 6.33
C SER A 16 10.90 -12.66 6.83
N ALA A 17 11.27 -11.40 7.08
CA ALA A 17 10.32 -10.36 7.50
C ALA A 17 9.32 -10.01 6.39
N ILE A 18 9.79 -9.93 5.13
CA ILE A 18 8.93 -9.70 3.96
C ILE A 18 7.91 -10.83 3.82
N LEU A 19 8.34 -12.10 3.83
CA LEU A 19 7.43 -13.25 3.71
C LEU A 19 6.40 -13.30 4.85
N LEU A 20 6.81 -13.02 6.08
CA LEU A 20 5.90 -12.94 7.21
C LEU A 20 4.88 -11.81 7.03
N SER A 21 5.33 -10.63 6.63
CA SER A 21 4.45 -9.48 6.41
C SER A 21 3.46 -9.75 5.28
N ARG A 22 3.90 -10.36 4.17
CA ARG A 22 3.06 -10.75 3.05
C ARG A 22 1.96 -11.73 3.45
N GLY A 23 2.30 -12.77 4.22
CA GLY A 23 1.30 -13.72 4.73
C GLY A 23 0.23 -13.05 5.60
N GLN A 24 0.64 -12.11 6.47
CA GLN A 24 -0.29 -11.34 7.29
C GLN A 24 -1.18 -10.40 6.48
N ARG A 25 -0.64 -9.77 5.42
CA ARG A 25 -1.42 -8.91 4.52
C ARG A 25 -2.44 -9.72 3.72
N GLU A 26 -2.03 -10.85 3.16
CA GLU A 26 -2.92 -11.73 2.39
C GLU A 26 -4.10 -12.22 3.25
N GLU A 27 -3.84 -12.66 4.49
CA GLU A 27 -4.91 -13.09 5.40
C GLU A 27 -5.92 -11.97 5.68
N ARG A 28 -5.45 -10.72 5.85
CA ARG A 28 -6.30 -9.55 6.06
C ARG A 28 -7.10 -9.19 4.81
N LEU A 29 -6.47 -9.19 3.64
CA LEU A 29 -7.14 -8.95 2.35
C LEU A 29 -8.25 -9.97 2.11
N ARG A 30 -8.01 -11.25 2.40
CA ARG A 30 -9.04 -12.30 2.32
C ARG A 30 -10.21 -12.04 3.25
N LYS A 31 -9.96 -11.61 4.50
CA LYS A 31 -11.03 -11.22 5.44
C LYS A 31 -11.84 -10.02 4.92
N LYS A 32 -11.15 -8.99 4.42
CA LYS A 32 -11.79 -7.81 3.80
C LYS A 32 -12.62 -8.17 2.58
N ALA A 33 -12.16 -9.09 1.75
CA ALA A 33 -12.92 -9.59 0.61
C ALA A 33 -14.25 -10.20 1.06
N VAL A 34 -14.24 -11.05 2.10
CA VAL A 34 -15.45 -11.64 2.68
C VAL A 34 -16.39 -10.56 3.24
N GLU A 35 -15.87 -9.58 4.00
CA GLU A 35 -16.65 -8.44 4.51
C GLU A 35 -17.35 -7.66 3.38
N LEU A 36 -16.66 -7.49 2.25
CA LEU A 36 -17.16 -6.79 1.07
C LEU A 36 -17.99 -7.68 0.13
N SER A 37 -18.29 -8.94 0.52
CA SER A 37 -18.99 -9.93 -0.32
C SER A 37 -18.31 -10.14 -1.69
N LYS A 38 -16.98 -10.08 -1.72
CA LYS A 38 -16.11 -10.38 -2.87
C LYS A 38 -15.51 -11.77 -2.70
N ASP A 39 -15.22 -12.42 -3.83
CA ASP A 39 -14.48 -13.67 -3.84
C ASP A 39 -13.03 -13.41 -3.35
N PRO A 40 -12.57 -14.04 -2.25
CA PRO A 40 -11.24 -13.80 -1.71
C PRO A 40 -10.10 -14.19 -2.65
N ASP A 41 -10.27 -15.26 -3.43
CA ASP A 41 -9.23 -15.75 -4.34
C ASP A 41 -9.09 -14.81 -5.53
N VAL A 42 -10.21 -14.33 -6.08
CA VAL A 42 -10.19 -13.27 -7.11
C VAL A 42 -9.60 -11.98 -6.53
N PHE A 43 -9.98 -11.64 -5.30
CA PHE A 43 -9.57 -10.40 -4.65
C PHE A 43 -8.06 -10.33 -4.42
N ILE A 44 -7.41 -11.39 -3.94
CA ILE A 44 -5.96 -11.35 -3.71
C ILE A 44 -5.12 -11.57 -4.98
N THR A 45 -5.75 -11.89 -6.10
CA THR A 45 -5.02 -12.20 -7.34
C THR A 45 -4.57 -10.89 -8.01
N ILE A 46 -3.32 -10.51 -7.75
CA ILE A 46 -2.64 -9.48 -8.55
C ILE A 46 -2.19 -10.10 -9.86
N THR A 47 -2.71 -9.59 -10.96
CA THR A 47 -2.32 -10.01 -12.31
C THR A 47 -1.10 -9.23 -12.79
N GLU A 48 -0.43 -9.74 -13.83
CA GLU A 48 0.66 -9.00 -14.48
C GLU A 48 0.17 -7.67 -15.07
N LYS A 49 -1.09 -7.62 -15.51
CA LYS A 49 -1.72 -6.38 -15.95
C LYS A 49 -1.78 -5.37 -14.82
N ASP A 50 -2.20 -5.78 -13.62
CA ASP A 50 -2.28 -4.88 -12.46
C ASP A 50 -0.90 -4.32 -12.08
N ARG A 51 0.17 -5.10 -12.28
CA ARG A 51 1.56 -4.63 -12.11
C ARG A 51 1.98 -3.63 -13.17
N LEU A 52 1.61 -3.86 -14.43
CA LEU A 52 1.87 -2.94 -15.54
C LEU A 52 1.08 -1.63 -15.37
N ASP A 53 -0.13 -1.73 -14.85
CA ASP A 53 -1.03 -0.62 -14.56
C ASP A 53 -0.74 0.03 -13.19
N SER A 54 0.34 -0.36 -12.51
CA SER A 54 0.71 0.16 -11.18
C SER A 54 0.86 1.67 -11.14
N ILE A 55 1.36 2.29 -12.22
CA ILE A 55 1.46 3.75 -12.35
C ILE A 55 0.06 4.38 -12.38
N THR A 56 -0.87 3.81 -13.14
CA THR A 56 -2.25 4.31 -13.22
C THR A 56 -2.99 4.16 -11.90
N PHE A 57 -2.79 3.03 -11.21
CA PHE A 57 -3.27 2.89 -9.83
C PHE A 57 -2.72 4.00 -8.95
N TRP A 58 -1.41 4.21 -9.03
CA TRP A 58 -0.72 5.19 -8.20
C TRP A 58 -1.20 6.64 -8.45
N ASP A 59 -1.45 7.06 -9.69
CA ASP A 59 -2.04 8.38 -10.01
C ASP A 59 -3.45 8.57 -9.41
N ARG A 60 -4.28 7.54 -9.48
CA ARG A 60 -5.63 7.54 -8.88
C ARG A 60 -5.55 7.63 -7.37
N MET A 61 -4.59 6.92 -6.76
CA MET A 61 -4.34 6.98 -5.33
C MET A 61 -3.90 8.38 -4.85
N GLU A 62 -3.04 9.05 -5.62
CA GLU A 62 -2.62 10.42 -5.32
C GLU A 62 -3.82 11.37 -5.38
N THR A 63 -4.66 11.21 -6.41
CA THR A 63 -5.88 12.01 -6.57
C THR A 63 -6.82 11.83 -5.37
N ASP A 64 -7.13 10.59 -4.98
CA ASP A 64 -7.97 10.29 -3.82
C ASP A 64 -7.35 10.83 -2.52
N SER A 65 -6.03 10.74 -2.34
CA SER A 65 -5.32 11.29 -1.18
C SER A 65 -5.52 12.81 -1.05
N ARG A 66 -5.43 13.54 -2.18
CA ARG A 66 -5.69 14.99 -2.22
C ARG A 66 -7.14 15.32 -1.92
N MET A 67 -8.09 14.56 -2.48
CA MET A 67 -9.52 14.73 -2.19
C MET A 67 -9.83 14.48 -0.71
N CYS A 68 -9.20 13.47 -0.10
CA CYS A 68 -9.32 13.24 1.34
C CYS A 68 -8.78 14.39 2.19
N GLY A 69 -7.72 15.09 1.74
CA GLY A 69 -7.23 16.29 2.43
C GLY A 69 -8.24 17.44 2.35
N TRP A 70 -8.79 17.66 1.14
CA TRP A 70 -9.80 18.69 0.91
C TRP A 70 -11.11 18.44 1.66
N ALA A 71 -11.60 17.21 1.69
CA ALA A 71 -12.81 16.85 2.45
C ALA A 71 -12.64 17.01 3.96
N GLU A 72 -11.46 16.66 4.50
CA GLU A 72 -11.14 16.91 5.92
C GLU A 72 -11.16 18.41 6.26
N GLU A 73 -10.65 19.28 5.39
CA GLU A 73 -10.71 20.74 5.58
C GLU A 73 -12.14 21.28 5.60
N LEU A 74 -13.07 20.61 4.91
CA LEU A 74 -14.48 20.99 4.84
C LEU A 74 -15.36 20.27 5.88
N GLU A 75 -14.79 19.41 6.73
CA GLU A 75 -15.52 18.53 7.65
C GLU A 75 -16.54 17.63 6.94
N GLU A 76 -16.26 17.25 5.68
CA GLU A 76 -17.10 16.38 4.85
C GLU A 76 -16.58 14.94 4.84
N ASP A 77 -17.41 13.96 4.43
CA ASP A 77 -16.97 12.57 4.30
C ASP A 77 -16.07 12.41 3.05
N PRO A 78 -14.78 12.07 3.20
CA PRO A 78 -13.89 11.84 2.07
C PRO A 78 -14.40 10.81 1.06
N LYS A 79 -15.21 9.84 1.51
CA LYS A 79 -15.75 8.78 0.67
C LYS A 79 -16.69 9.25 -0.41
N GLU A 80 -17.28 10.43 -0.26
CA GLU A 80 -18.15 11.02 -1.29
C GLU A 80 -17.34 11.52 -2.50
N TYR A 81 -16.04 11.76 -2.30
CA TYR A 81 -15.15 12.38 -3.29
C TYR A 81 -14.11 11.44 -3.89
N MET A 82 -13.96 10.24 -3.35
CA MET A 82 -13.01 9.25 -3.85
C MET A 82 -13.48 8.63 -5.16
N ASP A 83 -12.58 8.63 -6.15
CA ASP A 83 -12.76 7.93 -7.41
C ASP A 83 -12.66 6.41 -7.21
N MET A 84 -11.70 5.98 -6.38
CA MET A 84 -11.46 4.56 -6.16
C MET A 84 -12.43 3.98 -5.13
N LYS A 85 -12.95 2.80 -5.42
CA LYS A 85 -13.66 2.01 -4.42
C LYS A 85 -12.66 1.46 -3.40
N VAL A 86 -13.17 1.16 -2.19
CA VAL A 86 -12.37 0.57 -1.10
C VAL A 86 -11.53 -0.62 -1.56
N TRP A 87 -12.09 -1.49 -2.41
CA TRP A 87 -11.35 -2.65 -2.93
C TRP A 87 -10.24 -2.27 -3.93
N GLU A 88 -10.45 -1.27 -4.78
CA GLU A 88 -9.42 -0.79 -5.71
C GLU A 88 -8.24 -0.18 -4.95
N ARG A 89 -8.52 0.53 -3.83
CA ARG A 89 -7.47 1.07 -2.95
C ARG A 89 -6.67 -0.06 -2.31
N LEU A 90 -7.33 -1.08 -1.76
CA LEU A 90 -6.66 -2.24 -1.16
C LEU A 90 -5.79 -2.99 -2.18
N ILE A 91 -6.22 -3.08 -3.44
CA ILE A 91 -5.40 -3.71 -4.49
C ILE A 91 -4.23 -2.82 -4.91
N GLY A 92 -4.45 -1.52 -5.06
CA GLY A 92 -3.38 -0.55 -5.29
C GLY A 92 -2.30 -0.61 -4.20
N GLU A 93 -2.69 -0.74 -2.93
CA GLU A 93 -1.77 -0.94 -1.80
C GLU A 93 -0.89 -2.17 -1.98
N GLU A 94 -1.49 -3.33 -2.28
CA GLU A 94 -0.72 -4.58 -2.39
C GLU A 94 0.19 -4.56 -3.62
N ILE A 95 -0.19 -3.92 -4.72
CA ILE A 95 0.67 -3.71 -5.89
C ILE A 95 1.91 -2.88 -5.51
N ILE A 96 1.73 -1.80 -4.74
CA ILE A 96 2.84 -0.94 -4.29
C ILE A 96 3.72 -1.67 -3.29
N CYS A 97 3.14 -2.39 -2.33
CA CYS A 97 3.91 -3.21 -1.39
C CYS A 97 4.78 -4.22 -2.14
N HIS A 98 4.23 -4.88 -3.15
CA HIS A 98 5.01 -5.78 -4.01
C HIS A 98 6.14 -5.09 -4.77
N ARG A 99 5.90 -3.88 -5.28
CA ARG A 99 6.95 -3.09 -5.93
C ARG A 99 8.09 -2.76 -4.96
N LEU A 100 7.76 -2.28 -3.76
CA LEU A 100 8.73 -1.91 -2.73
C LEU A 100 9.52 -3.13 -2.22
N GLU A 101 8.86 -4.28 -2.06
CA GLU A 101 9.51 -5.53 -1.68
C GLU A 101 10.55 -6.00 -2.71
N ASN A 102 10.32 -5.77 -4.01
CA ASN A 102 11.31 -6.04 -5.05
C ASN A 102 12.56 -5.16 -4.91
N ASP A 103 12.41 -3.97 -4.33
CA ASP A 103 13.50 -3.05 -4.00
C ASP A 103 14.05 -3.27 -2.58
N GLU A 104 13.71 -4.40 -1.93
CA GLU A 104 14.08 -4.77 -0.55
C GLU A 104 13.59 -3.78 0.52
N VAL A 105 12.60 -2.95 0.18
CA VAL A 105 11.98 -1.99 1.10
C VAL A 105 10.77 -2.63 1.78
N THR A 106 10.79 -2.63 3.12
CA THR A 106 9.64 -3.09 3.91
C THR A 106 8.62 -1.97 4.06
N SER A 107 7.37 -2.23 3.67
CA SER A 107 6.25 -1.32 3.89
C SER A 107 5.22 -1.95 4.84
N SER A 108 4.61 -1.12 5.69
CA SER A 108 3.50 -1.53 6.55
C SER A 108 2.17 -1.23 5.86
N TRP A 109 1.20 -2.15 5.95
CA TRP A 109 -0.16 -2.00 5.40
C TRP A 109 -0.92 -0.79 5.95
N LEU A 110 -1.72 -0.13 5.10
CA LEU A 110 -2.27 1.19 5.34
C LEU A 110 -3.79 1.15 5.46
N ASP A 111 -4.28 0.39 6.45
CA ASP A 111 -5.73 0.20 6.67
C ASP A 111 -6.50 1.47 7.09
N THR A 112 -5.88 2.66 7.06
CA THR A 112 -6.50 3.94 7.40
C THR A 112 -6.10 5.03 6.42
N ASP A 113 -7.01 6.00 6.20
CA ASP A 113 -6.77 7.16 5.31
C ASP A 113 -5.53 7.97 5.74
N GLU A 114 -5.23 8.06 7.03
CA GLU A 114 -4.00 8.70 7.53
C GLU A 114 -2.73 7.95 7.12
N LYS A 115 -2.73 6.62 7.27
CA LYS A 115 -1.58 5.79 6.89
C LYS A 115 -1.38 5.83 5.38
N TRP A 116 -2.49 5.79 4.65
CA TRP A 116 -2.52 5.95 3.20
C TRP A 116 -1.88 7.26 2.76
N LYS A 117 -2.37 8.40 3.28
CA LYS A 117 -1.81 9.73 3.02
C LYS A 117 -0.31 9.77 3.32
N LYS A 118 0.11 9.25 4.47
CA LYS A 118 1.52 9.20 4.88
C LYS A 118 2.40 8.44 3.89
N THR A 119 1.93 7.30 3.36
CA THR A 119 2.71 6.55 2.38
C THR A 119 2.77 7.24 1.03
N VAL A 120 1.65 7.80 0.57
CA VAL A 120 1.67 8.65 -0.63
C VAL A 120 2.72 9.75 -0.46
N SER A 121 2.74 10.46 0.68
CA SER A 121 3.76 11.48 1.01
C SER A 121 5.19 10.93 0.96
N ILE A 122 5.47 9.79 1.60
CA ILE A 122 6.80 9.15 1.60
C ILE A 122 7.25 8.80 0.17
N LEU A 123 6.34 8.28 -0.66
CA LEU A 123 6.65 7.95 -2.05
C LEU A 123 7.01 9.21 -2.85
N GLN A 124 6.35 10.36 -2.58
CA GLN A 124 6.69 11.64 -3.22
C GLN A 124 8.06 12.16 -2.80
N GLU A 125 8.33 12.13 -1.50
CA GLU A 125 9.61 12.60 -0.94
C GLU A 125 10.79 11.80 -1.49
N ASN A 126 10.61 10.49 -1.70
CA ASN A 126 11.66 9.61 -2.22
C ASN A 126 11.86 9.73 -3.74
N GLY A 127 11.16 10.64 -4.43
CA GLY A 127 11.29 10.82 -5.88
C GLY A 127 10.88 9.58 -6.68
N MET A 128 10.12 8.66 -6.08
CA MET A 128 9.66 7.44 -6.74
C MET A 128 8.40 7.68 -7.58
N LEU A 129 8.08 8.94 -7.84
CA LEU A 129 6.89 9.47 -8.55
C LEU A 129 7.22 10.22 -9.84
N TRP A 130 8.43 10.06 -10.36
CA TRP A 130 8.91 10.77 -11.55
C TRP A 130 9.17 9.79 -12.69
#